data_AF-A0A645IRX7-F1
#
_entry.id   AF-A0A645IRX7-F1
#
_cell.length_a   1.000
_cell.length_b   1.000
_cell.length_c   1.000
_cell.angle_alpha   90.00
_cell.angle_beta   90.00
_cell.angle_gamma   90.00
#
_symmetry.space_group_name_H-M   'P 1'
#
loop_
_entity.id
_entity.type
_entity.pdbx_description
1 polymer ?
#
loop_
_entity_poly.entity_id
_entity_poly.type
_entity_poly.pdbx_seq_one_letter_code
_entity_poly.pdbx_strand_id
1 'polypeptide(L)'
;MDYGNVDTNYCAKRRIPITTTPAATCNAVAERTLGFIMSLAHQIPFMDQQVRHDNWGARYEHKGTELKGKTLGLIGLGRIGSLVARKATNGFDMKVIAYDEFLVKNEYAGFVTCAGSSFLRIGQPDHDTA
;
A
#
# COMPACT_ATOMS: atom_id res chain seq x y z
N MET A 1 -3.03 -16.51 2.81
CA MET A 1 -4.04 -16.62 1.73
C MET A 1 -5.12 -17.53 2.26
N ASP A 2 -6.36 -17.11 2.13
CA ASP A 2 -7.51 -17.91 2.56
C ASP A 2 -7.74 -19.09 1.59
N TYR A 3 -8.35 -20.18 2.07
CA TYR A 3 -8.73 -21.34 1.27
C TYR A 3 -10.21 -21.37 0.92
N GLY A 4 -10.84 -20.21 0.77
CA GLY A 4 -12.27 -20.11 0.43
C GLY A 4 -12.66 -20.85 -0.87
N ASN A 5 -11.68 -21.21 -1.71
CA ASN A 5 -11.86 -22.02 -2.92
C ASN A 5 -11.62 -23.53 -2.73
N VAL A 6 -11.28 -24.00 -1.53
CA VAL A 6 -11.02 -25.42 -1.23
C VAL A 6 -12.13 -25.97 -0.34
N ASP A 7 -12.73 -27.09 -0.73
CA ASP A 7 -13.69 -27.81 0.12
C ASP A 7 -12.97 -28.50 1.28
N THR A 8 -12.90 -27.79 2.39
CA THR A 8 -12.25 -28.24 3.63
C THR A 8 -12.93 -29.47 4.23
N ASN A 9 -14.25 -29.63 4.05
CA ASN A 9 -15.00 -30.77 4.57
C ASN A 9 -14.68 -32.04 3.78
N TYR A 10 -14.57 -31.94 2.46
CA TYR A 10 -14.18 -33.05 1.59
C TYR A 10 -12.74 -33.50 1.87
N CYS A 11 -11.82 -32.54 1.99
CA CYS A 11 -10.42 -32.81 2.33
C CYS A 11 -10.28 -33.45 3.70
N ALA A 12 -11.01 -32.99 4.71
CA ALA A 12 -11.03 -33.59 6.04
C ALA A 12 -11.53 -35.05 6.02
N LYS A 13 -12.64 -35.33 5.33
CA LYS A 13 -13.19 -36.69 5.18
C LYS A 13 -12.21 -37.67 4.51
N ARG A 14 -11.39 -37.18 3.58
CA ARG A 14 -10.38 -37.98 2.85
C ARG A 14 -8.98 -37.92 3.45
N ARG A 15 -8.80 -37.28 4.60
CA ARG A 15 -7.49 -37.08 5.27
C ARG A 15 -6.45 -36.43 4.34
N ILE A 16 -6.87 -35.49 3.50
CA ILE A 16 -6.00 -34.70 2.62
C ILE A 16 -5.56 -33.45 3.40
N PRO A 17 -4.26 -33.27 3.68
CA PRO A 17 -3.77 -32.11 4.41
C PRO A 17 -3.84 -30.85 3.53
N ILE A 18 -4.23 -29.73 4.15
CA ILE A 18 -4.27 -28.40 3.53
C ILE A 18 -3.23 -27.53 4.23
N THR A 19 -2.32 -26.91 3.48
CA THR A 19 -1.24 -26.08 4.03
C THR A 19 -1.12 -24.73 3.32
N THR A 20 -0.76 -23.70 4.11
CA THR A 20 -0.65 -22.31 3.66
C THR A 20 0.78 -21.90 3.83
N THR A 21 1.23 -20.99 2.97
CA THR A 21 2.46 -20.25 3.19
C THR A 21 2.12 -18.82 3.60
N PRO A 22 1.77 -18.57 4.88
CA PRO A 22 1.51 -17.22 5.33
C PRO A 22 2.76 -16.35 5.12
N ALA A 23 2.56 -15.14 4.62
CA ALA A 23 3.59 -14.13 4.37
C ALA A 23 4.58 -14.34 3.20
N ALA A 24 4.49 -15.44 2.44
CA ALA A 24 5.42 -15.71 1.32
C ALA A 24 5.50 -14.57 0.29
N THR A 25 4.38 -13.90 0.03
CA THR A 25 4.29 -12.84 -0.99
C THR A 25 4.30 -11.43 -0.41
N CYS A 26 4.45 -11.27 0.91
CA CYS A 26 4.32 -9.96 1.56
C CYS A 26 5.34 -8.95 1.02
N ASN A 27 6.60 -9.36 0.83
CA ASN A 27 7.62 -8.46 0.28
C ASN A 27 7.35 -8.10 -1.18
N ALA A 28 6.96 -9.08 -2.00
CA ALA A 28 6.65 -8.85 -3.41
C ALA A 28 5.48 -7.87 -3.59
N VAL A 29 4.43 -8.00 -2.77
CA VAL A 29 3.31 -7.05 -2.77
C VAL A 29 3.77 -5.66 -2.32
N ALA A 30 4.58 -5.56 -1.27
CA ALA A 30 5.08 -4.27 -0.80
C ALA A 30 5.92 -3.54 -1.86
N GLU A 31 6.80 -4.26 -2.57
CA GLU A 31 7.60 -3.71 -3.66
C GLU A 31 6.74 -3.29 -4.85
N ARG A 32 5.74 -4.10 -5.19
CA ARG A 32 4.79 -3.77 -6.26
C ARG A 32 4.00 -2.49 -5.96
N THR A 33 3.54 -2.32 -4.72
CA THR A 33 2.85 -1.10 -4.28
C THR A 33 3.72 0.14 -4.48
N LEU A 34 5.00 0.09 -4.10
CA LEU A 34 5.93 1.20 -4.34
C LEU A 34 6.21 1.42 -5.83
N GLY A 35 6.30 0.34 -6.62
CA GLY A 35 6.40 0.43 -8.07
C GLY A 35 5.21 1.15 -8.69
N PHE A 36 3.99 0.91 -8.20
CA PHE A 36 2.81 1.65 -8.65
C PHE A 36 2.82 3.12 -8.22
N ILE A 37 3.21 3.41 -6.98
CA ILE A 37 3.36 4.80 -6.52
C ILE A 37 4.36 5.55 -7.41
N MET A 38 5.51 4.94 -7.71
CA MET A 38 6.53 5.51 -8.60
C MET A 38 6.01 5.69 -10.03
N SER A 39 5.33 4.67 -10.55
CA SER A 39 4.74 4.69 -11.90
C SER A 39 3.75 5.83 -12.07
N LEU A 40 2.92 6.08 -11.05
CA LEU A 40 1.97 7.20 -11.04
C LEU A 40 2.68 8.55 -10.87
N ALA A 41 3.64 8.64 -9.95
CA ALA A 41 4.37 9.87 -9.67
C ALA A 41 5.15 10.37 -10.89
N HIS A 42 5.72 9.47 -11.69
CA HIS A 42 6.49 9.80 -12.89
C HIS A 42 5.76 9.55 -14.21
N GLN A 43 4.49 9.15 -14.15
CA GLN A 43 3.65 8.85 -15.31
C GLN A 43 4.34 7.90 -16.31
N ILE A 44 5.02 6.87 -15.79
CA ILE A 44 5.93 6.01 -16.57
C ILE A 44 5.22 5.38 -17.79
N PRO A 45 4.01 4.79 -17.66
CA PRO A 45 3.34 4.15 -18.80
C PRO A 45 2.95 5.16 -19.88
N PHE A 46 2.55 6.37 -19.48
CA PHE A 46 2.22 7.44 -20.40
C PHE A 46 3.48 7.91 -21.15
N MET A 47 4.58 8.13 -20.44
CA MET A 47 5.86 8.54 -21.04
C MET A 47 6.42 7.50 -22.01
N ASP A 48 6.35 6.21 -21.65
CA ASP A 48 6.74 5.10 -22.54
C ASP A 48 5.92 5.14 -23.84
N GLN A 49 4.61 5.34 -23.75
CA GLN A 49 3.75 5.47 -24.92
C GLN A 49 4.13 6.68 -25.79
N GLN A 50 4.38 7.85 -25.20
CA GLN A 50 4.73 9.06 -25.97
C GLN A 50 6.06 8.90 -26.71
N VAL A 51 7.07 8.32 -26.06
CA VAL A 51 8.39 8.08 -26.68
C VAL A 51 8.27 7.07 -27.83
N ARG A 52 7.44 6.02 -27.70
CA ARG A 52 7.18 5.07 -28.80
C ARG A 52 6.48 5.70 -30.01
N HIS A 53 5.83 6.85 -29.83
CA HIS A 53 5.21 7.65 -30.90
C HIS A 53 6.09 8.83 -31.35
N ASP A 54 7.40 8.81 -31.04
CA ASP A 54 8.37 9.88 -31.34
C ASP A 54 8.01 11.25 -30.75
N ASN A 55 7.08 11.30 -29.78
CA ASN A 55 6.67 12.53 -29.11
C ASN A 55 7.57 12.84 -27.91
N TRP A 56 8.78 13.32 -28.19
CA TRP A 56 9.72 13.77 -27.16
C TRP A 56 9.29 15.07 -26.46
N GLY A 57 8.30 15.79 -27.01
CA GLY A 57 7.77 17.03 -26.46
C GLY A 57 6.94 16.84 -25.19
N ALA A 58 6.35 15.65 -25.00
CA ALA A 58 5.47 15.35 -23.87
C ALA A 58 6.10 15.62 -22.49
N ARG A 59 7.43 15.49 -22.37
CA ARG A 59 8.18 15.77 -21.13
C ARG A 59 8.05 17.22 -20.63
N TYR A 60 7.76 18.16 -21.53
CA TYR A 60 7.61 19.58 -21.17
C TYR A 60 6.23 19.88 -20.59
N GLU A 61 5.22 19.14 -21.06
CA GLU A 61 3.82 19.29 -20.65
C GLU A 61 3.50 18.47 -19.39
N HIS A 62 4.16 17.32 -19.24
CA HIS A 62 3.86 16.33 -18.21
C HIS A 62 5.11 16.12 -17.35
N LYS A 63 5.16 16.86 -16.23
CA LYS A 63 6.23 16.73 -15.25
C LYS A 63 5.75 15.84 -14.13
N GLY A 64 6.46 14.73 -13.93
CA GLY A 64 6.27 13.90 -12.76
C GLY A 64 6.54 14.68 -11.46
N THR A 65 6.14 14.11 -10.34
CA THR A 65 6.46 14.63 -9.01
C THR A 65 7.48 13.75 -8.33
N GLU A 66 8.39 14.38 -7.60
CA GLU A 66 9.26 13.66 -6.68
C GLU A 66 8.45 13.17 -5.47
N LEU A 67 8.81 11.99 -4.97
CA LEU A 67 8.23 11.38 -3.77
C LEU A 67 8.87 11.89 -2.48
N LYS A 68 10.10 12.41 -2.54
CA LYS A 68 10.84 12.90 -1.38
C LYS A 68 10.02 13.94 -0.60
N GLY A 69 9.91 13.73 0.71
CA GLY A 69 9.19 14.61 1.63
C GLY A 69 7.66 14.59 1.51
N LYS A 70 7.09 13.85 0.55
CA LYS A 70 5.64 13.66 0.44
C LYS A 70 5.12 12.76 1.55
N THR A 71 3.82 12.87 1.82
CA THR A 71 3.17 12.06 2.86
C THR A 71 2.44 10.88 2.23
N LEU A 72 2.76 9.66 2.65
CA LEU A 72 2.06 8.43 2.30
C LEU A 72 1.12 8.04 3.44
N GLY A 73 -0.18 7.96 3.13
CA GLY A 73 -1.20 7.45 4.05
C GLY A 73 -1.41 5.95 3.88
N LEU A 74 -1.33 5.19 4.98
CA LEU A 74 -1.61 3.77 5.01
C LEU A 74 -2.84 3.48 5.89
N ILE A 75 -3.77 2.69 5.36
CA ILE A 75 -4.91 2.16 6.11
C ILE A 75 -4.68 0.65 6.25
N GLY A 76 -4.49 0.19 7.47
CA GLY A 76 -4.01 -1.14 7.81
C GLY A 76 -2.48 -1.19 7.88
N LEU A 77 -1.95 -1.49 9.07
CA LEU A 77 -0.53 -1.65 9.36
C LEU A 77 -0.21 -3.09 9.77
N GLY A 78 -0.72 -4.05 9.00
CA GLY A 78 -0.29 -5.45 9.08
C GLY A 78 1.06 -5.70 8.41
N ARG A 79 1.41 -6.98 8.22
CA ARG A 79 2.72 -7.41 7.67
C ARG A 79 3.13 -6.68 6.39
N ILE A 80 2.20 -6.43 5.46
CA ILE A 80 2.49 -5.72 4.21
C ILE A 80 2.62 -4.22 4.44
N GLY A 81 1.70 -3.61 5.20
CA GLY A 81 1.70 -2.18 5.50
C GLY A 81 3.01 -1.73 6.15
N SER A 82 3.52 -2.49 7.12
CA SER A 82 4.80 -2.18 7.77
C SER A 82 6.00 -2.27 6.80
N LEU A 83 5.98 -3.23 5.85
CA LEU A 83 7.02 -3.35 4.82
C LEU A 83 6.98 -2.16 3.85
N VAL A 84 5.78 -1.75 3.42
CA VAL A 84 5.59 -0.57 2.56
C VAL A 84 6.08 0.68 3.29
N ALA A 85 5.65 0.89 4.53
CA ALA A 85 6.06 2.03 5.35
C ALA A 85 7.58 2.14 5.47
N ARG A 86 8.25 1.04 5.85
CA ARG A 86 9.71 1.02 5.99
C ARG A 86 10.43 1.36 4.69
N LYS A 87 10.02 0.76 3.57
CA LYS A 87 10.63 1.00 2.25
C LYS A 87 10.33 2.43 1.75
N ALA A 88 9.15 2.98 2.02
CA ALA A 88 8.79 4.35 1.67
C ALA A 88 9.62 5.38 2.45
N THR A 89 9.73 5.21 3.78
CA THR A 89 10.49 6.12 4.64
C THR A 89 11.99 6.03 4.34
N ASN A 90 12.56 4.82 4.30
CA ASN A 90 14.01 4.66 4.18
C ASN A 90 14.53 4.69 2.74
N GLY A 91 13.67 4.38 1.76
CA GLY A 91 14.05 4.31 0.34
C GLY A 91 13.74 5.59 -0.43
N PHE A 92 12.69 6.31 -0.05
CA PHE A 92 12.20 7.47 -0.80
C PHE A 92 12.04 8.74 0.05
N ASP A 93 12.53 8.74 1.30
CA ASP A 93 12.43 9.86 2.24
C ASP A 93 10.98 10.38 2.39
N MET A 94 10.00 9.49 2.32
CA MET A 94 8.58 9.84 2.48
C MET A 94 8.21 9.91 3.96
N LYS A 95 7.26 10.79 4.29
CA LYS A 95 6.60 10.80 5.61
C LYS A 95 5.46 9.79 5.57
N VAL A 96 5.43 8.81 6.48
CA VAL A 96 4.35 7.81 6.50
C VAL A 96 3.42 8.07 7.68
N ILE A 97 2.14 8.21 7.38
CA ILE A 97 1.05 8.22 8.36
C ILE A 97 0.25 6.93 8.20
N ALA A 98 -0.12 6.29 9.30
CA ALA A 98 -0.92 5.06 9.24
C ALA A 98 -2.05 5.02 10.25
N TYR A 99 -3.12 4.34 9.88
CA TYR A 99 -4.24 4.01 10.75
C TYR A 99 -4.49 2.51 10.72
N ASP A 100 -4.75 1.91 11.88
CA ASP A 100 -5.17 0.51 12.06
C ASP A 100 -6.01 0.45 13.34
N GLU A 101 -7.05 -0.37 13.34
CA GLU A 101 -7.94 -0.58 14.48
C GLU A 101 -7.23 -1.32 15.63
N PHE A 102 -6.26 -2.19 15.32
CA PHE A 102 -5.57 -3.05 16.29
C PHE A 102 -4.12 -2.60 16.59
N LEU A 103 -3.81 -1.32 16.34
CA LEU A 103 -2.44 -0.80 16.43
C LEU A 103 -1.87 -0.86 17.86
N VAL A 104 -0.83 -1.67 18.06
CA VAL A 104 0.07 -1.55 19.21
C VAL A 104 1.15 -0.52 18.85
N LYS A 105 0.99 0.71 19.37
CA LYS A 105 1.82 1.89 19.05
C LYS A 105 3.35 1.68 19.17
N ASN A 106 3.81 0.71 19.97
CA ASN A 106 5.22 0.58 20.33
C ASN A 106 6.10 -0.07 19.25
N GLU A 107 5.52 -0.73 18.24
CA GLU A 107 6.30 -1.52 17.26
C GLU A 107 6.79 -0.69 16.05
N TYR A 108 6.23 0.50 15.81
CA TYR A 108 6.43 1.27 14.56
C TYR A 108 6.88 2.73 14.75
N ALA A 109 7.23 3.11 15.99
CA ALA A 109 7.47 4.50 16.39
C ALA A 109 8.63 5.21 15.66
N GLY A 110 9.50 4.48 14.96
CA GLY A 110 10.67 5.05 14.27
C GLY A 110 10.42 5.53 12.84
N PHE A 111 9.33 5.13 12.19
CA PHE A 111 9.12 5.43 10.76
C PHE A 111 7.65 5.66 10.36
N VAL A 112 6.70 5.54 11.29
CA VAL A 112 5.26 5.75 11.06
C VAL A 112 4.67 6.65 12.13
N THR A 113 3.97 7.70 11.72
CA THR A 113 3.08 8.45 12.62
C THR A 113 1.72 7.77 12.66
N CYS A 114 1.33 7.23 13.81
CA CYS A 114 0.02 6.58 13.99
C CYS A 114 -1.07 7.65 14.17
N ALA A 115 -2.03 7.68 13.25
CA ALA A 115 -3.20 8.54 13.35
C ALA A 115 -4.23 7.93 14.33
N GLY A 116 -4.79 8.74 15.21
CA GLY A 116 -5.86 8.32 16.12
C GLY A 116 -7.18 8.04 15.39
N SER A 117 -8.15 7.47 16.10
CA SER A 117 -9.51 7.19 15.60
C SER A 117 -10.26 8.41 15.03
N SER A 118 -9.79 9.63 15.31
CA SER A 118 -10.30 10.88 14.77
C SER A 118 -9.96 11.13 13.28
N PHE A 119 -9.06 10.35 12.66
CA PHE A 119 -8.67 10.50 11.25
C PHE A 119 -9.77 10.04 10.26
N LEU A 120 -10.66 9.14 10.68
CA LEU A 120 -11.70 8.56 9.81
C LEU A 120 -12.95 9.46 9.64
N ARG A 121 -13.00 10.62 10.31
CA ARG A 121 -14.10 11.60 10.16
C ARG A 121 -13.99 12.51 8.94
N ILE A 122 -12.92 12.41 8.16
CA ILE A 122 -12.77 13.16 6.91
C ILE A 122 -13.60 12.45 5.83
N GLY A 123 -14.93 12.60 5.88
CA GLY A 123 -15.83 12.11 4.82
C GLY A 123 -17.23 11.64 5.23
N GLN A 124 -17.59 11.62 6.52
CA GLN A 124 -19.00 11.40 6.90
C GLN A 124 -19.73 12.75 6.94
N PRO A 125 -20.84 12.95 6.20
CA PRO A 125 -21.67 14.13 6.38
C PRO A 125 -22.20 14.14 7.82
N ASP A 126 -22.15 15.32 8.45
CA ASP A 126 -22.68 15.58 9.79
C ASP A 126 -24.20 15.32 9.82
N HIS A 127 -24.59 14.06 10.00
CA HIS A 127 -25.93 13.71 10.45
C HIS A 127 -25.96 13.80 11.97
N ASP A 128 -26.05 15.03 12.47
CA ASP A 128 -26.71 15.36 13.76
C ASP A 128 -26.89 16.89 13.86
N THR A 129 -27.80 17.40 13.04
CA THR A 129 -28.61 18.59 13.35
C THR A 129 -30.03 18.33 12.87
N ALA A 130 -30.85 17.73 13.74
CA ALA A 130 -32.30 17.88 13.82
C ALA A 130 -32.80 17.28 15.16
#